data_AF-A0A945RYY1-F1
#
_entry.id   AF-A0A945RYY1-F1
#
_cell.length_a   1.000
_cell.length_b   1.000
_cell.length_c   1.000
_cell.angle_alpha   90.00
_cell.angle_beta   90.00
_cell.angle_gamma   90.00
#
_symmetry.space_group_name_H-M   'P 1'
#
loop_
_entity.id
_entity.type
_entity.pdbx_description
1 polymer ?
#
loop_
_entity_poly.entity_id
_entity_poly.type
_entity_poly.pdbx_seq_one_letter_code
_entity_poly.pdbx_strand_id
1 'polypeptide(L)'
;MPRRRNTSEKLELFRRLFTGRADAYGTYDPKTARVWQVKEPVTEAVLLAHLRGQQPYGLYLLGGDTTSALVIDFDDGNPDSAKQFAGAAQGSGLPAYIERSKSKGYHVWIFFAQAGASARTARAIARQLLASLGREDVEVFPKQDALDARTSYGNFINAPLFGLLVPAGRTVFVDPSQDMKPFPNQWDFLEHVKLADDAMLQGALQGEGGRDEAPAREPVATVPAPTSKRFMPRPSLPICAQRMLSEGVTDNQRVACFRLAIHFNRLGLPFDITVIALRAWAQKNRPTGVKRTITDAEVERQADSAYKKAYRGFGCDELAVRPFCASECPLSSRHTQADTASGPRMPEVGDA
;
A
#
# COMPACT_ATOMS: atom_id res chain seq x y z
N MET A 1 16.95 -10.80 1.01
CA MET A 1 16.93 -9.38 0.56
C MET A 1 15.70 -9.21 -0.31
N PRO A 2 14.80 -8.23 -0.07
CA PRO A 2 13.64 -8.04 -0.94
C PRO A 2 14.10 -7.70 -2.36
N ARG A 3 13.57 -8.43 -3.36
CA ARG A 3 13.90 -8.27 -4.77
C ARG A 3 13.41 -6.90 -5.24
N ARG A 4 14.31 -6.06 -5.76
CA ARG A 4 13.95 -4.76 -6.32
C ARG A 4 13.30 -4.96 -7.69
N ARG A 5 11.97 -4.81 -7.78
CA ARG A 5 11.25 -4.86 -9.06
C ARG A 5 11.38 -3.56 -9.84
N ASN A 6 11.65 -3.66 -11.14
CA ASN A 6 11.59 -2.54 -12.07
C ASN A 6 10.14 -2.18 -12.43
N THR A 7 9.94 -1.12 -13.21
CA THR A 7 8.59 -0.65 -13.58
C THR A 7 7.79 -1.70 -14.36
N SER A 8 8.44 -2.43 -15.28
CA SER A 8 7.81 -3.47 -16.10
C SER A 8 7.32 -4.63 -15.22
N GLU A 9 8.17 -5.13 -14.32
CA GLU A 9 7.83 -6.22 -13.39
C GLU A 9 6.66 -5.82 -12.47
N LYS A 10 6.59 -4.55 -12.05
CA LYS A 10 5.46 -4.03 -11.26
C LYS A 10 4.18 -3.95 -12.07
N LEU A 11 4.25 -3.47 -13.31
CA LEU A 11 3.09 -3.37 -14.20
C LEU A 11 2.54 -4.75 -14.55
N GLU A 12 3.41 -5.73 -14.80
CA GLU A 12 3.01 -7.11 -15.06
C GLU A 12 2.28 -7.73 -13.86
N LEU A 13 2.86 -7.58 -12.66
CA LEU A 13 2.24 -8.05 -11.42
C LEU A 13 0.89 -7.35 -11.16
N PHE A 14 0.83 -6.04 -11.37
CA PHE A 14 -0.40 -5.27 -11.20
C PHE A 14 -1.48 -5.73 -12.19
N ARG A 15 -1.11 -5.86 -13.47
CA ARG A 15 -2.01 -6.33 -14.53
C ARG A 15 -2.57 -7.71 -14.21
N ARG A 16 -1.74 -8.63 -13.74
CA ARG A 16 -2.13 -10.00 -13.39
C ARG A 16 -3.24 -10.05 -12.34
N LEU A 17 -3.23 -9.15 -11.36
CA LEU A 17 -4.18 -9.16 -10.24
C LEU A 17 -5.35 -8.18 -10.43
N PHE A 18 -5.12 -7.09 -11.15
CA PHE A 18 -6.05 -5.96 -11.24
C PHE A 18 -6.52 -5.69 -12.68
N THR A 19 -6.71 -6.75 -13.46
CA THR A 19 -7.39 -6.68 -14.76
C THR A 19 -8.51 -7.71 -14.78
N GLY A 20 -9.71 -7.26 -15.17
CA GLY A 20 -10.81 -8.16 -15.55
C GLY A 20 -10.97 -8.09 -17.05
N ARG A 21 -12.00 -7.38 -17.52
CA ARG A 21 -12.08 -7.04 -18.96
C ARG A 21 -10.98 -6.06 -19.37
N ALA A 22 -10.48 -6.23 -20.59
CA ALA A 22 -9.35 -5.45 -21.11
C ALA A 22 -9.75 -4.38 -22.14
N ASP A 23 -11.03 -4.27 -22.48
CA ASP A 23 -11.58 -3.39 -23.54
C ASP A 23 -12.29 -2.14 -23.00
N ALA A 24 -12.44 -2.02 -21.68
CA ALA A 24 -13.01 -0.85 -21.02
C ALA A 24 -12.55 -0.76 -19.55
N TYR A 25 -12.55 0.46 -19.02
CA TYR A 25 -12.24 0.71 -17.62
C TYR A 25 -13.02 1.90 -17.07
N GLY A 26 -13.21 1.91 -15.76
CA GLY A 26 -13.76 3.05 -15.03
C GLY A 26 -12.69 4.04 -14.66
N THR A 27 -13.07 5.29 -14.47
CA THR A 27 -12.18 6.29 -13.88
C THR A 27 -12.98 7.40 -13.20
N TYR A 28 -12.28 8.27 -12.49
CA TYR A 28 -12.87 9.46 -11.90
C TYR A 28 -11.89 10.63 -11.95
N ASP A 29 -12.42 11.85 -11.86
CA ASP A 29 -11.61 13.06 -11.72
C ASP A 29 -11.21 13.22 -10.25
N PRO A 30 -9.91 13.20 -9.91
CA PRO A 30 -9.47 13.32 -8.52
C PRO A 30 -9.88 14.63 -7.83
N LYS A 31 -10.21 15.68 -8.59
CA LYS A 31 -10.62 17.00 -8.07
C LYS A 31 -12.12 17.10 -7.86
N THR A 32 -12.90 16.65 -8.83
CA THR A 32 -14.37 16.80 -8.81
C THR A 32 -15.10 15.55 -8.33
N ALA A 33 -14.39 14.43 -8.18
CA ALA A 33 -14.92 13.10 -7.92
C ALA A 33 -15.94 12.60 -8.97
N ARG A 34 -16.08 13.29 -10.11
CA ARG A 34 -16.94 12.86 -11.22
C ARG A 34 -16.43 11.53 -11.74
N VAL A 35 -17.32 10.54 -11.82
CA VAL A 35 -17.03 9.19 -12.30
C VAL A 35 -17.49 9.04 -13.76
N TRP A 36 -16.70 8.36 -14.60
CA TRP A 36 -17.12 7.96 -15.94
C TRP A 36 -16.47 6.65 -16.38
N GLN A 37 -17.01 6.08 -17.45
CA GLN A 37 -16.46 4.92 -18.13
C GLN A 37 -15.64 5.35 -19.35
N VAL A 38 -14.53 4.66 -19.60
CA VAL A 38 -13.74 4.75 -20.82
C VAL A 38 -13.89 3.43 -21.59
N LYS A 39 -14.28 3.51 -22.86
CA LYS A 39 -14.50 2.37 -23.77
C LYS A 39 -13.28 2.15 -24.66
N GLU A 40 -12.12 2.02 -24.02
CA GLU A 40 -10.83 1.84 -24.68
C GLU A 40 -10.04 0.72 -24.00
N PRO A 41 -9.07 0.10 -24.72
CA PRO A 41 -8.24 -0.94 -24.15
C PRO A 41 -7.46 -0.50 -22.90
N VAL A 42 -7.33 -1.41 -21.93
CA VAL A 42 -6.49 -1.22 -20.74
C VAL A 42 -5.02 -1.41 -21.14
N THR A 43 -4.36 -0.29 -21.49
CA THR A 43 -2.95 -0.29 -21.89
C THR A 43 -2.00 -0.17 -20.69
N GLU A 44 -0.71 -0.45 -20.90
CA GLU A 44 0.30 -0.18 -19.88
C GLU A 44 0.35 1.30 -19.48
N ALA A 45 0.09 2.21 -20.42
CA ALA A 45 0.02 3.64 -20.14
C ALA A 45 -1.11 3.99 -19.17
N VAL A 46 -2.27 3.34 -19.29
CA VAL A 46 -3.41 3.51 -18.36
C VAL A 46 -3.03 3.05 -16.96
N LEU A 47 -2.46 1.84 -16.84
CA LEU A 47 -2.04 1.29 -15.54
C LEU A 47 -0.91 2.11 -14.91
N LEU A 48 0.04 2.57 -15.73
CA LEU A 48 1.14 3.41 -15.27
C LEU A 48 0.65 4.79 -14.82
N ALA A 49 -0.29 5.41 -15.54
CA ALA A 49 -0.92 6.68 -15.12
C ALA A 49 -1.64 6.53 -13.78
N HIS A 50 -2.29 5.40 -13.54
CA HIS A 50 -2.91 5.08 -12.25
C HIS A 50 -1.88 4.95 -11.12
N LEU A 51 -0.88 4.10 -11.28
CA LEU A 51 0.18 3.94 -10.28
C LEU A 51 0.91 5.25 -10.01
N ARG A 52 0.95 6.14 -11.00
CA ARG A 52 1.53 7.48 -10.89
C ARG A 52 0.61 8.52 -10.24
N GLY A 53 -0.63 8.18 -9.91
CA GLY A 53 -1.60 9.13 -9.36
C GLY A 53 -2.13 10.15 -10.37
N GLN A 54 -1.89 9.95 -11.67
CA GLN A 54 -2.26 10.90 -12.72
C GLN A 54 -3.73 10.76 -13.10
N GLN A 55 -4.18 9.52 -13.33
CA GLN A 55 -5.57 9.21 -13.66
C GLN A 55 -5.97 7.91 -12.94
N PRO A 56 -7.02 7.90 -12.10
CA PRO A 56 -7.51 6.68 -11.47
C PRO A 56 -7.91 5.63 -12.50
N TYR A 57 -7.78 4.35 -12.15
CA TYR A 57 -8.17 3.23 -12.97
C TYR A 57 -9.08 2.39 -12.12
N GLY A 58 -10.25 2.07 -12.67
CA GLY A 58 -11.22 1.16 -12.10
C GLY A 58 -11.39 -0.02 -13.03
N LEU A 59 -11.27 -1.22 -12.48
CA LEU A 59 -11.38 -2.47 -13.22
C LEU A 59 -12.81 -3.00 -13.16
N TYR A 60 -13.32 -3.44 -14.30
CA TYR A 60 -14.53 -4.26 -14.37
C TYR A 60 -14.11 -5.73 -14.24
N LEU A 61 -14.50 -6.35 -13.13
CA LEU A 61 -14.10 -7.72 -12.80
C LEU A 61 -14.82 -8.79 -13.64
N LEU A 62 -16.03 -8.49 -14.10
CA LEU A 62 -16.90 -9.41 -14.82
C LEU A 62 -16.62 -9.42 -16.33
N GLY A 63 -16.34 -10.59 -16.88
CA GLY A 63 -16.22 -10.88 -18.31
C GLY A 63 -17.13 -12.04 -18.70
N GLY A 64 -18.23 -11.74 -19.40
CA GLY A 64 -19.28 -12.74 -19.65
C GLY A 64 -19.94 -13.15 -18.33
N ASP A 65 -19.80 -14.42 -17.96
CA ASP A 65 -20.24 -15.03 -16.69
C ASP A 65 -19.07 -15.39 -15.75
N THR A 66 -17.84 -15.02 -16.14
CA THR A 66 -16.63 -15.27 -15.35
C THR A 66 -16.11 -13.99 -14.71
N THR A 67 -15.40 -14.12 -13.58
CA THR A 67 -14.79 -13.00 -12.87
C THR A 67 -13.34 -13.29 -12.50
N SER A 68 -12.46 -12.29 -12.58
CA SER A 68 -11.03 -12.44 -12.22
C SER A 68 -10.76 -12.28 -10.72
N ALA A 69 -11.66 -11.62 -10.00
CA ALA A 69 -11.64 -11.51 -8.55
C ALA A 69 -13.05 -11.34 -7.99
N LEU A 70 -13.19 -11.52 -6.68
CA LEU A 70 -14.36 -11.15 -5.90
C LEU A 70 -13.93 -10.07 -4.90
N VAL A 71 -14.72 -9.01 -4.76
CA VAL A 71 -14.44 -7.93 -3.83
C VAL A 71 -15.66 -7.60 -2.99
N ILE A 72 -15.45 -7.53 -1.68
CA ILE A 72 -16.48 -7.13 -0.71
C ILE A 72 -16.15 -5.72 -0.23
N ASP A 73 -17.07 -4.79 -0.43
CA ASP A 73 -16.85 -3.37 -0.17
C ASP A 73 -17.55 -2.92 1.13
N PHE A 74 -16.76 -2.72 2.18
CA PHE A 74 -17.21 -2.27 3.49
C PHE A 74 -17.01 -0.76 3.63
N ASP A 75 -18.09 0.01 3.52
CA ASP A 75 -18.08 1.48 3.62
C ASP A 75 -18.32 2.04 5.04
N ASP A 76 -18.40 1.17 6.06
CA ASP A 76 -18.71 1.56 7.45
C ASP A 76 -17.52 2.22 8.19
N GLY A 77 -16.32 2.21 7.59
CA GLY A 77 -15.09 2.73 8.19
C GLY A 77 -14.55 1.91 9.36
N ASN A 78 -15.23 0.81 9.72
CA ASN A 78 -14.84 -0.11 10.76
C ASN A 78 -14.05 -1.28 10.15
N PRO A 79 -12.77 -1.45 10.49
CA PRO A 79 -11.99 -2.57 9.96
C PRO A 79 -12.48 -3.94 10.44
N ASP A 80 -13.25 -4.03 11.53
CA ASP A 80 -13.64 -5.31 12.12
C ASP A 80 -14.59 -6.09 11.21
N SER A 81 -15.49 -5.42 10.48
CA SER A 81 -16.38 -6.06 9.50
C SER A 81 -15.56 -6.75 8.39
N ALA A 82 -14.56 -6.04 7.86
CA ALA A 82 -13.65 -6.59 6.85
C ALA A 82 -12.80 -7.75 7.41
N LYS A 83 -12.33 -7.66 8.67
CA LYS A 83 -11.61 -8.75 9.34
C LYS A 83 -12.49 -9.99 9.54
N GLN A 84 -13.73 -9.81 9.98
CA GLN A 84 -14.68 -10.90 10.19
C GLN A 84 -14.97 -11.64 8.88
N PHE A 85 -15.25 -10.90 7.80
CA PHE A 85 -15.43 -11.50 6.49
C PHE A 85 -14.16 -12.21 6.00
N ALA A 86 -12.99 -11.56 6.10
CA ALA A 86 -11.73 -12.18 5.69
C ALA A 86 -11.44 -13.47 6.48
N GLY A 87 -11.71 -13.48 7.79
CA GLY A 87 -11.57 -14.65 8.64
C GLY A 87 -12.56 -15.75 8.30
N ALA A 88 -13.82 -15.41 8.00
CA ALA A 88 -14.83 -16.36 7.55
C ALA A 88 -14.45 -17.00 6.21
N ALA A 89 -14.02 -16.19 5.24
CA ALA A 89 -13.54 -16.67 3.94
C ALA A 89 -12.33 -17.61 4.09
N GLN A 90 -11.35 -17.23 4.93
CA GLN A 90 -10.19 -18.07 5.22
C GLN A 90 -10.57 -19.38 5.92
N GLY A 91 -11.53 -19.34 6.86
CA GLY A 91 -12.08 -20.53 7.50
C GLY A 91 -12.79 -21.47 6.53
N SER A 92 -13.35 -20.93 5.44
CA SER A 92 -13.91 -21.70 4.33
C SER A 92 -12.87 -22.11 3.25
N GLY A 93 -11.58 -21.90 3.51
CA GLY A 93 -10.50 -22.28 2.60
C GLY A 93 -10.20 -21.27 1.48
N LEU A 94 -10.80 -20.08 1.50
CA LEU A 94 -10.58 -19.05 0.49
C LEU A 94 -9.53 -18.00 0.93
N PRO A 95 -8.49 -17.72 0.13
CA PRO A 95 -7.55 -16.66 0.42
C PRO A 95 -8.21 -15.28 0.28
N ALA A 96 -8.27 -14.54 1.38
CA ALA A 96 -8.87 -13.20 1.43
C ALA A 96 -7.85 -12.15 1.91
N TYR A 97 -7.83 -10.99 1.25
CA TYR A 97 -6.86 -9.92 1.45
C TYR A 97 -7.54 -8.58 1.64
N ILE A 98 -7.20 -7.85 2.71
CA ILE A 98 -7.85 -6.58 3.01
C ILE A 98 -7.04 -5.42 2.44
N GLU A 99 -7.71 -4.57 1.67
CA GLU A 99 -7.23 -3.28 1.20
C GLU A 99 -8.00 -2.17 1.90
N ARG A 100 -7.30 -1.15 2.38
CA ARG A 100 -7.91 0.07 2.88
C ARG A 100 -8.26 0.97 1.70
N SER A 101 -9.54 1.28 1.52
CA SER A 101 -10.05 1.97 0.33
C SER A 101 -9.55 3.42 0.23
N LYS A 102 -9.89 4.09 -0.88
CA LYS A 102 -9.56 5.51 -1.10
C LYS A 102 -10.16 6.46 -0.05
N SER A 103 -11.30 6.09 0.53
CA SER A 103 -12.11 6.95 1.41
C SER A 103 -12.01 6.47 2.86
N LYS A 104 -13.10 6.02 3.48
CA LYS A 104 -13.10 5.52 4.86
C LYS A 104 -13.16 3.99 4.94
N GLY A 105 -13.64 3.31 3.91
CA GLY A 105 -13.92 1.88 3.89
C GLY A 105 -12.73 0.94 3.67
N TYR A 106 -13.08 -0.33 3.50
CA TYR A 106 -12.16 -1.45 3.24
C TYR A 106 -12.74 -2.35 2.16
N HIS A 107 -11.87 -2.82 1.26
CA HIS A 107 -12.19 -3.85 0.29
C HIS A 107 -11.56 -5.17 0.74
N VAL A 108 -12.32 -6.27 0.73
CA VAL A 108 -11.77 -7.61 0.91
C VAL A 108 -11.71 -8.30 -0.45
N TRP A 109 -10.49 -8.56 -0.93
CA TRP A 109 -10.19 -9.16 -2.21
C TRP A 109 -9.98 -10.67 -2.09
N ILE A 110 -10.63 -11.44 -2.96
CA ILE A 110 -10.32 -12.85 -3.25
C ILE A 110 -9.96 -12.91 -4.73
N PHE A 111 -8.71 -13.23 -5.03
CA PHE A 111 -8.21 -13.32 -6.41
C PHE A 111 -8.38 -14.72 -6.94
N PHE A 112 -8.75 -14.87 -8.21
CA PHE A 112 -8.89 -16.17 -8.85
C PHE A 112 -7.73 -16.49 -9.79
N ALA A 113 -7.53 -17.76 -10.08
CA ALA A 113 -6.59 -18.21 -11.10
C ALA A 113 -6.93 -17.62 -12.49
N GLN A 114 -6.01 -17.73 -13.44
CA GLN A 114 -6.10 -17.03 -14.74
C GLN A 114 -7.38 -17.35 -15.54
N ALA A 115 -7.96 -18.55 -15.38
CA ALA A 115 -9.23 -18.92 -16.01
C ALA A 115 -10.43 -18.13 -15.48
N GLY A 116 -10.27 -17.40 -14.36
CA GLY A 116 -11.36 -16.79 -13.61
C GLY A 116 -12.18 -17.84 -12.84
N ALA A 117 -13.22 -17.35 -12.18
CA ALA A 117 -14.24 -18.19 -11.54
C ALA A 117 -15.63 -17.83 -12.08
N SER A 118 -16.59 -18.76 -11.95
CA SER A 118 -18.01 -18.45 -12.15
C SER A 118 -18.42 -17.30 -11.24
N ALA A 119 -18.85 -16.19 -11.82
CA ALA A 119 -19.26 -15.01 -11.06
C ALA A 119 -20.48 -15.31 -10.18
N ARG A 120 -21.41 -16.15 -10.65
CA ARG A 120 -22.51 -16.66 -9.85
C ARG A 120 -22.03 -17.39 -8.61
N THR A 121 -21.11 -18.32 -8.78
CA THR A 121 -20.58 -19.14 -7.67
C THR A 121 -19.85 -18.27 -6.65
N ALA A 122 -18.95 -17.40 -7.12
CA ALA A 122 -18.21 -16.50 -6.24
C ALA A 122 -19.15 -15.57 -5.44
N ARG A 123 -20.17 -15.00 -6.10
CA ARG A 123 -21.17 -14.15 -5.43
C ARG A 123 -22.03 -14.94 -4.44
N ALA A 124 -22.43 -16.17 -4.77
CA ALA A 124 -23.20 -17.01 -3.86
C ALA A 124 -22.44 -17.30 -2.57
N ILE A 125 -21.15 -17.66 -2.66
CA ILE A 125 -20.27 -17.86 -1.50
C ILE A 125 -20.18 -16.58 -0.67
N ALA A 126 -19.92 -15.43 -1.29
CA ALA A 126 -19.86 -14.15 -0.56
C ALA A 126 -21.18 -13.83 0.15
N ARG A 127 -22.32 -14.06 -0.49
CA ARG A 127 -23.64 -13.80 0.12
C ARG A 127 -23.92 -14.73 1.29
N GLN A 128 -23.55 -16.00 1.20
CA GLN A 128 -23.64 -16.95 2.30
C GLN A 128 -22.78 -16.52 3.50
N LEU A 129 -21.53 -16.13 3.25
CA LEU A 129 -20.62 -15.64 4.30
C LEU A 129 -21.09 -14.32 4.91
N LEU A 130 -21.65 -13.41 4.11
CA LEU A 130 -22.20 -12.16 4.63
C LEU A 130 -23.48 -12.39 5.45
N ALA A 131 -24.34 -13.30 5.03
CA ALA A 131 -25.55 -13.66 5.78
C ALA A 131 -25.20 -14.28 7.14
N SER A 132 -24.18 -15.14 7.23
CA SER A 132 -23.74 -15.71 8.51
C SER A 132 -23.15 -14.67 9.47
N LEU A 133 -22.68 -13.54 8.94
CA LEU A 133 -22.20 -12.39 9.71
C LEU A 133 -23.30 -11.34 9.97
N GLY A 134 -24.52 -11.54 9.47
CA GLY A 134 -25.62 -10.56 9.56
C GLY A 134 -25.36 -9.27 8.76
N ARG A 135 -24.58 -9.34 7.68
CA ARG A 135 -24.10 -8.21 6.86
C ARG A 135 -24.58 -8.26 5.41
N GLU A 136 -25.87 -8.51 5.20
CA GLU A 136 -26.47 -8.59 3.86
C GLU A 136 -26.48 -7.26 3.10
N ASP A 137 -26.30 -6.15 3.82
CA ASP A 137 -26.23 -4.76 3.32
C ASP A 137 -24.97 -4.47 2.50
N VAL A 138 -23.95 -5.31 2.60
CA VAL A 138 -22.61 -5.04 2.04
C VAL A 138 -22.58 -5.27 0.53
N GLU A 139 -21.91 -4.37 -0.20
CA GLU A 139 -21.75 -4.49 -1.64
C GLU A 139 -20.76 -5.59 -2.01
N VAL A 140 -21.09 -6.34 -3.06
CA VAL A 140 -20.28 -7.43 -3.60
C VAL A 140 -20.02 -7.15 -5.07
N PHE A 141 -18.74 -7.16 -5.46
CA PHE A 141 -18.28 -7.00 -6.83
C PHE A 141 -17.70 -8.32 -7.34
N PRO A 142 -18.12 -8.81 -8.53
CA PRO A 142 -19.07 -8.17 -9.43
C PRO A 142 -20.51 -8.12 -8.88
N LYS A 143 -21.27 -7.09 -9.27
CA LYS A 143 -22.67 -6.92 -8.79
C LYS A 143 -23.64 -7.88 -9.47
N GLN A 144 -23.26 -8.49 -10.60
CA GLN A 144 -24.06 -9.37 -11.43
C GLN A 144 -23.39 -10.74 -11.60
N ASP A 145 -24.20 -11.77 -11.86
CA ASP A 145 -23.73 -13.13 -12.19
C ASP A 145 -23.21 -13.25 -13.62
N ALA A 146 -23.71 -12.42 -14.53
CA ALA A 146 -23.31 -12.40 -15.92
C ALA A 146 -23.60 -11.03 -16.54
N LEU A 147 -22.88 -10.69 -17.61
CA LEU A 147 -23.24 -9.57 -18.48
C LEU A 147 -24.49 -9.92 -19.29
N ASP A 148 -25.36 -8.94 -19.47
CA ASP A 148 -26.55 -9.04 -20.31
C ASP A 148 -26.69 -7.82 -21.22
N ALA A 149 -27.73 -7.81 -22.07
CA ALA A 149 -27.96 -6.72 -23.01
C ALA A 149 -28.20 -5.34 -22.33
N ARG A 150 -28.60 -5.33 -21.05
CA ARG A 150 -28.84 -4.10 -20.27
C ARG A 150 -27.59 -3.65 -19.51
N THR A 151 -26.70 -4.58 -19.19
CA THR A 151 -25.50 -4.40 -18.38
C THR A 151 -24.26 -4.85 -19.17
N SER A 152 -24.02 -4.24 -20.32
CA SER A 152 -22.95 -4.66 -21.24
C SER A 152 -21.53 -4.54 -20.67
N TYR A 153 -21.34 -3.68 -19.66
CA TYR A 153 -20.04 -3.47 -19.03
C TYR A 153 -19.89 -3.97 -17.59
N GLY A 154 -20.99 -4.16 -16.87
CA GLY A 154 -20.97 -4.43 -15.44
C GLY A 154 -20.68 -3.17 -14.62
N ASN A 155 -20.20 -3.36 -13.39
CA ASN A 155 -19.77 -2.29 -12.50
C ASN A 155 -18.26 -2.40 -12.26
N PHE A 156 -17.57 -1.27 -12.27
CA PHE A 156 -16.14 -1.24 -11.95
C PHE A 156 -15.93 -0.95 -10.47
N ILE A 157 -14.81 -1.42 -9.94
CA ILE A 157 -14.29 -1.05 -8.63
C ILE A 157 -12.98 -0.28 -8.80
N ASN A 158 -12.62 0.63 -7.89
CA ASN A 158 -11.35 1.35 -8.00
C ASN A 158 -10.17 0.40 -7.72
N ALA A 159 -9.13 0.44 -8.55
CA ALA A 159 -7.93 -0.33 -8.32
C ALA A 159 -7.10 0.24 -7.15
N PRO A 160 -6.34 -0.60 -6.43
CA PRO A 160 -5.48 -0.15 -5.35
C PRO A 160 -4.18 0.48 -5.90
N LEU A 161 -3.38 1.04 -4.99
CA LEU A 161 -2.05 1.63 -5.24
C LEU A 161 -2.05 2.94 -6.06
N PHE A 162 -3.03 3.82 -5.81
CA PHE A 162 -3.17 5.08 -6.54
C PHE A 162 -2.26 6.19 -5.98
N GLY A 163 -1.08 6.37 -6.58
CA GLY A 163 -0.22 7.55 -6.39
C GLY A 163 -0.01 7.97 -4.92
N LEU A 164 -0.40 9.21 -4.59
CA LEU A 164 -0.20 9.79 -3.25
C LEU A 164 -1.14 9.24 -2.17
N LEU A 165 -2.14 8.42 -2.52
CA LEU A 165 -2.94 7.72 -1.51
C LEU A 165 -2.12 6.64 -0.80
N VAL A 166 -1.17 6.02 -1.51
CA VAL A 166 -0.28 4.98 -0.96
C VAL A 166 0.52 5.45 0.26
N PRO A 167 1.32 6.55 0.20
CA PRO A 167 2.01 7.06 1.39
C PRO A 167 1.07 7.57 2.48
N ALA A 168 -0.19 7.89 2.16
CA ALA A 168 -1.22 8.23 3.14
C ALA A 168 -1.86 6.99 3.80
N GLY A 169 -1.39 5.78 3.46
CA GLY A 169 -1.95 4.53 3.96
C GLY A 169 -3.37 4.27 3.45
N ARG A 170 -3.67 4.69 2.22
CA ARG A 170 -4.94 4.50 1.49
C ARG A 170 -4.66 3.80 0.17
N THR A 171 -5.64 3.08 -0.35
CA THR A 171 -5.48 2.20 -1.51
C THR A 171 -4.32 1.21 -1.33
N VAL A 172 -4.14 0.70 -0.12
CA VAL A 172 -3.03 -0.21 0.24
C VAL A 172 -3.57 -1.44 0.95
N PHE A 173 -2.92 -2.57 0.72
CA PHE A 173 -3.16 -3.79 1.45
C PHE A 173 -2.60 -3.68 2.87
N VAL A 174 -3.39 -4.17 3.81
CA VAL A 174 -3.14 -4.09 5.25
C VAL A 174 -3.11 -5.48 5.87
N ASP A 175 -2.35 -5.62 6.94
CA ASP A 175 -2.18 -6.89 7.65
C ASP A 175 -3.12 -6.96 8.87
N PRO A 176 -4.14 -7.86 8.85
CA PRO A 176 -5.07 -8.03 9.97
C PRO A 176 -4.39 -8.45 11.28
N SER A 177 -3.25 -9.16 11.20
CA SER A 177 -2.48 -9.61 12.37
C SER A 177 -1.64 -8.49 13.01
N GLN A 178 -1.45 -7.38 12.28
CA GLN A 178 -0.65 -6.23 12.70
C GLN A 178 -1.50 -4.98 12.89
N ASP A 179 -2.72 -5.12 13.41
CA ASP A 179 -3.63 -4.00 13.68
C ASP A 179 -3.92 -3.17 12.42
N MET A 180 -4.19 -3.85 11.30
CA MET A 180 -4.52 -3.24 10.01
C MET A 180 -3.44 -2.26 9.49
N LYS A 181 -2.18 -2.46 9.86
CA LYS A 181 -1.07 -1.69 9.32
C LYS A 181 -0.81 -2.06 7.87
N PRO A 182 -0.48 -1.09 6.99
CA PRO A 182 -0.07 -1.40 5.62
C PRO A 182 1.11 -2.38 5.60
N PHE A 183 1.10 -3.34 4.68
CA PHE A 183 2.27 -4.18 4.44
C PHE A 183 3.49 -3.30 4.12
N PRO A 184 4.67 -3.57 4.72
CA PRO A 184 5.86 -2.73 4.53
C PRO A 184 6.29 -2.56 3.06
N ASN A 185 6.07 -3.59 2.24
CA ASN A 185 6.25 -3.53 0.80
C ASN A 185 5.03 -4.15 0.11
N GLN A 186 4.21 -3.29 -0.50
CA GLN A 186 2.99 -3.70 -1.21
C GLN A 186 3.29 -4.63 -2.39
N TRP A 187 4.40 -4.44 -3.08
CA TRP A 187 4.76 -5.25 -4.25
C TRP A 187 5.24 -6.65 -3.86
N ASP A 188 5.97 -6.77 -2.74
CA ASP A 188 6.35 -8.09 -2.22
C ASP A 188 5.12 -8.83 -1.73
N PHE A 189 4.20 -8.13 -1.04
CA PHE A 189 2.92 -8.71 -0.66
C PHE A 189 2.14 -9.24 -1.87
N LEU A 190 1.94 -8.41 -2.91
CA LEU A 190 1.20 -8.78 -4.12
C LEU A 190 1.82 -9.96 -4.88
N GLU A 191 3.14 -10.15 -4.82
CA GLU A 191 3.79 -11.31 -5.45
C GLU A 191 3.40 -12.63 -4.78
N HIS A 192 3.12 -12.61 -3.47
CA HIS A 192 2.87 -13.78 -2.65
C HIS A 192 1.38 -14.03 -2.36
N VAL A 193 0.47 -13.26 -2.95
CA VAL A 193 -0.97 -13.56 -2.84
C VAL A 193 -1.26 -14.92 -3.47
N LYS A 194 -2.08 -15.71 -2.78
CA LYS A 194 -2.61 -16.98 -3.27
C LYS A 194 -3.85 -16.70 -4.09
N LEU A 195 -3.95 -17.38 -5.23
CA LEU A 195 -5.12 -17.33 -6.09
C LEU A 195 -6.01 -18.52 -5.75
N ALA A 196 -7.31 -18.27 -5.59
CA ALA A 196 -8.30 -19.33 -5.44
C ALA A 196 -8.54 -20.04 -6.78
N ASP A 197 -8.68 -21.35 -6.70
CA ASP A 197 -9.07 -22.22 -7.81
C ASP A 197 -10.48 -22.78 -7.60
N ASP A 198 -11.00 -23.49 -8.61
CA ASP A 198 -12.34 -24.05 -8.55
C ASP A 198 -12.54 -25.03 -7.38
N ALA A 199 -11.51 -25.77 -6.99
CA ALA A 199 -11.60 -26.70 -5.87
C ALA A 199 -11.84 -25.97 -4.55
N MET A 200 -11.14 -24.85 -4.31
CA MET A 200 -11.39 -24.00 -3.14
C MET A 200 -12.81 -23.42 -3.15
N LEU A 201 -13.33 -23.01 -4.32
CA LEU A 201 -14.71 -22.51 -4.43
C LEU A 201 -15.75 -23.61 -4.13
N GLN A 202 -15.54 -24.82 -4.65
CA GLN A 202 -16.44 -25.95 -4.36
C GLN A 202 -16.42 -26.31 -2.86
N GLY A 203 -15.24 -26.35 -2.23
CA GLY A 203 -15.12 -26.59 -0.79
C GLY A 203 -15.84 -25.52 0.04
N ALA A 204 -15.72 -24.24 -0.35
CA ALA A 204 -16.41 -23.14 0.32
C ALA A 204 -17.94 -23.21 0.17
N LEU A 205 -18.46 -23.66 -0.98
CA LEU A 205 -19.90 -23.85 -1.20
C LEU A 205 -20.49 -24.99 -0.37
N GLN A 206 -19.78 -26.11 -0.28
CA GLN A 206 -20.28 -27.31 0.38
C GLN A 206 -20.28 -27.20 1.92
N GLY A 207 -19.68 -26.13 2.47
CA GLY A 207 -19.53 -25.97 3.91
C GLY A 207 -18.57 -27.00 4.53
N GLU A 208 -17.86 -27.78 3.70
CA GLU A 208 -16.86 -28.78 4.10
C GLU A 208 -15.47 -28.16 4.25
N GLY A 209 -15.41 -26.96 4.83
CA GLY A 209 -14.22 -26.51 5.54
C GLY A 209 -14.19 -27.25 6.88
N GLY A 210 -13.49 -28.38 6.90
CA GLY A 210 -13.48 -29.38 7.96
C GLY A 210 -13.66 -28.87 9.40
N ARG A 211 -14.58 -29.53 10.12
CA ARG A 211 -14.51 -29.69 11.57
C ARG A 211 -13.55 -30.82 11.99
N ASP A 212 -12.51 -31.06 11.20
CA ASP A 212 -11.40 -31.92 11.60
C ASP A 212 -10.13 -31.10 11.56
N GLU A 213 -9.47 -31.09 12.73
CA GLU A 213 -8.15 -30.57 13.06
C GLU A 213 -7.59 -29.50 12.13
N ALA A 214 -7.45 -28.28 12.68
CA ALA A 214 -6.51 -27.30 12.17
C ALA A 214 -5.23 -28.04 11.72
N PRO A 215 -4.85 -28.00 10.43
CA PRO A 215 -3.60 -28.61 10.03
C PRO A 215 -2.55 -27.95 10.90
N ALA A 216 -1.82 -28.78 11.66
CA ALA A 216 -0.71 -28.36 12.47
C ALA A 216 0.05 -27.33 11.65
N ARG A 217 0.08 -26.09 12.15
CA ARG A 217 0.72 -24.95 11.51
C ARG A 217 2.05 -25.45 10.97
N GLU A 218 2.14 -25.69 9.66
CA GLU A 218 3.45 -25.82 9.06
C GLU A 218 4.14 -24.50 9.36
N PRO A 219 5.28 -24.51 10.06
CA PRO A 219 5.96 -23.28 10.36
C PRO A 219 6.30 -22.64 9.02
N VAL A 220 5.58 -21.57 8.68
CA VAL A 220 6.10 -20.53 7.81
C VAL A 220 7.52 -20.32 8.29
N ALA A 221 8.49 -20.70 7.45
CA ALA A 221 9.89 -20.76 7.80
C ALA A 221 10.22 -19.59 8.72
N THR A 222 10.53 -19.92 9.97
CA THR A 222 10.88 -18.96 11.00
C THR A 222 12.07 -18.19 10.47
N VAL A 223 11.81 -17.00 9.93
CA VAL A 223 12.85 -15.99 9.83
C VAL A 223 13.35 -15.85 11.27
N PRO A 224 14.64 -16.15 11.55
CA PRO A 224 15.12 -16.15 12.91
C PRO A 224 14.80 -14.81 13.55
N ALA A 225 14.19 -14.87 14.73
CA ALA A 225 13.86 -13.71 15.52
C ALA A 225 15.10 -12.80 15.60
N PRO A 226 15.01 -11.50 15.25
CA PRO A 226 16.07 -10.58 15.60
C PRO A 226 16.15 -10.55 17.13
N THR A 227 17.17 -11.20 17.65
CA THR A 227 17.57 -11.12 19.04
C THR A 227 17.93 -9.66 19.34
N SER A 228 17.45 -9.19 20.49
CA SER A 228 17.61 -7.85 21.07
C SER A 228 16.68 -6.73 20.54
N LYS A 229 15.83 -6.30 21.49
CA LYS A 229 15.03 -5.07 21.59
C LYS A 229 15.24 -4.02 20.48
N ARG A 230 14.16 -3.63 19.81
CA ARG A 230 13.88 -2.21 19.50
C ARG A 230 12.44 -2.02 18.98
N PHE A 231 11.63 -1.33 19.78
CA PHE A 231 10.35 -0.76 19.35
C PHE A 231 10.57 0.11 18.09
N MET A 232 10.19 -0.37 16.92
CA MET A 232 10.21 0.39 15.67
C MET A 232 8.77 0.87 15.40
N PRO A 233 8.48 2.18 15.45
CA PRO A 233 7.14 2.65 15.11
C PRO A 233 6.98 2.68 13.58
N ARG A 234 6.01 1.87 13.10
CA ARG A 234 5.06 2.06 11.98
C ARG A 234 5.59 2.40 10.55
N PRO A 235 5.02 1.86 9.46
CA PRO A 235 5.31 2.30 8.10
C PRO A 235 4.49 3.57 7.80
N SER A 236 4.81 4.65 8.49
CA SER A 236 4.32 6.00 8.20
C SER A 236 5.52 6.93 8.19
N LEU A 237 5.44 8.03 7.43
CA LEU A 237 6.48 9.06 7.49
C LEU A 237 6.71 9.50 8.95
N PRO A 238 7.96 9.63 9.43
CA PRO A 238 8.24 10.24 10.72
C PRO A 238 7.66 11.65 10.81
N ILE A 239 7.32 12.11 12.02
CA ILE A 239 6.73 13.45 12.24
C ILE A 239 7.60 14.55 11.62
N CYS A 240 8.93 14.46 11.75
CA CYS A 240 9.83 15.43 11.13
C CYS A 240 9.72 15.45 9.60
N ALA A 241 9.63 14.28 8.95
CA ALA A 241 9.45 14.19 7.50
C ALA A 241 8.08 14.70 7.06
N GLN A 242 7.02 14.44 7.84
CA GLN A 242 5.69 14.99 7.58
C GLN A 242 5.71 16.52 7.63
N ARG A 243 6.32 17.09 8.67
CA ARG A 243 6.45 18.55 8.85
C ARG A 243 7.29 19.19 7.77
N MET A 244 8.42 18.59 7.39
CA MET A 244 9.23 19.05 6.26
C MET A 244 8.40 19.10 4.97
N LEU A 245 7.53 18.11 4.72
CA LEU A 245 6.67 18.06 3.54
C LEU A 245 5.52 19.07 3.56
N SER A 246 4.95 19.34 4.73
CA SER A 246 3.85 20.30 4.88
C SER A 246 4.35 21.74 4.88
N GLU A 247 5.39 22.03 5.65
CA GLU A 247 5.91 23.37 5.93
C GLU A 247 6.92 23.84 4.86
N GLY A 248 7.59 22.92 4.17
CA GLY A 248 8.77 23.24 3.37
C GLY A 248 9.99 23.52 4.26
N VAL A 249 11.11 23.93 3.66
CA VAL A 249 12.33 24.30 4.41
C VAL A 249 12.90 25.65 3.99
N THR A 250 13.59 26.31 4.91
CA THR A 250 14.26 27.61 4.70
C THR A 250 15.77 27.49 4.49
N ASP A 251 16.37 26.36 4.88
CA ASP A 251 17.77 26.05 4.60
C ASP A 251 17.97 24.55 4.34
N ASN A 252 19.16 24.16 3.91
CA ASN A 252 19.57 22.77 3.71
C ASN A 252 18.67 21.98 2.75
N GLN A 253 18.06 22.66 1.76
CA GLN A 253 17.08 22.08 0.84
C GLN A 253 17.52 20.77 0.16
N ARG A 254 18.80 20.65 -0.25
CA ARG A 254 19.30 19.43 -0.90
C ARG A 254 19.33 18.24 0.07
N VAL A 255 19.78 18.47 1.30
CA VAL A 255 19.82 17.44 2.35
C VAL A 255 18.41 17.05 2.76
N ALA A 256 17.51 18.03 2.92
CA ALA A 256 16.09 17.79 3.18
C ALA A 256 15.44 16.95 2.06
N CYS A 257 15.69 17.32 0.80
CA CYS A 257 15.20 16.59 -0.38
C CYS A 257 15.67 15.13 -0.38
N PHE A 258 16.95 14.90 -0.10
CA PHE A 258 17.54 13.57 -0.01
C PHE A 258 16.92 12.74 1.12
N ARG A 259 16.71 13.33 2.29
CA ARG A 259 16.10 12.64 3.45
C ARG A 259 14.65 12.27 3.17
N LEU A 260 13.87 13.17 2.57
CA LEU A 260 12.51 12.87 2.13
C LEU A 260 12.48 11.75 1.07
N ALA A 261 13.39 11.76 0.10
CA ALA A 261 13.52 10.70 -0.88
C ALA A 261 13.81 9.33 -0.25
N ILE A 262 14.68 9.26 0.76
CA ILE A 262 14.92 8.02 1.53
C ILE A 262 13.62 7.52 2.16
N HIS A 263 12.83 8.41 2.76
CA HIS A 263 11.57 8.02 3.38
C HIS A 263 10.55 7.52 2.36
N PHE A 264 10.43 8.17 1.21
CA PHE A 264 9.56 7.70 0.12
C PHE A 264 9.98 6.34 -0.42
N ASN A 265 11.29 6.11 -0.60
CA ASN A 265 11.82 4.81 -1.00
C ASN A 265 11.45 3.71 0.00
N ARG A 266 11.58 3.99 1.31
CA ARG A 266 11.19 3.05 2.38
C ARG A 266 9.71 2.73 2.40
N LEU A 267 8.86 3.64 1.91
CA LEU A 267 7.43 3.42 1.76
C LEU A 267 7.06 2.76 0.43
N GLY A 268 8.06 2.40 -0.40
CA GLY A 268 7.86 1.70 -1.66
C GLY A 268 7.44 2.59 -2.83
N LEU A 269 7.56 3.92 -2.70
CA LEU A 269 7.22 4.83 -3.80
C LEU A 269 8.16 4.60 -4.99
N PRO A 270 7.63 4.50 -6.23
CA PRO A 270 8.44 4.53 -7.44
C PRO A 270 9.32 5.79 -7.54
N PHE A 271 10.47 5.66 -8.20
CA PHE A 271 11.47 6.74 -8.31
C PHE A 271 10.89 8.02 -8.95
N ASP A 272 10.17 7.86 -10.05
CA ASP A 272 9.48 8.93 -10.77
C ASP A 272 8.44 9.63 -9.89
N ILE A 273 7.70 8.87 -9.08
CA ILE A 273 6.72 9.43 -8.13
C ILE A 273 7.39 10.21 -7.02
N THR A 274 8.51 9.73 -6.51
CA THR A 274 9.34 10.48 -5.57
C THR A 274 9.82 11.79 -6.18
N VAL A 275 10.29 11.79 -7.43
CA VAL A 275 10.74 13.02 -8.10
C VAL A 275 9.58 14.01 -8.24
N ILE A 276 8.40 13.58 -8.66
CA ILE A 276 7.20 14.44 -8.79
C ILE A 276 6.83 15.04 -7.42
N ALA A 277 6.74 14.20 -6.38
CA ALA A 277 6.40 14.65 -5.03
C ALA A 277 7.41 15.66 -4.49
N LEU A 278 8.71 15.45 -4.73
CA LEU A 278 9.76 16.35 -4.28
C LEU A 278 9.83 17.65 -5.08
N ARG A 279 9.50 17.65 -6.37
CA ARG A 279 9.33 18.89 -7.16
C ARG A 279 8.16 19.73 -6.64
N ALA A 280 7.05 19.09 -6.32
CA ALA A 280 5.91 19.78 -5.69
C ALA A 280 6.27 20.32 -4.30
N TRP A 281 7.01 19.54 -3.50
CA TRP A 281 7.53 20.00 -2.20
C TRP A 281 8.48 21.19 -2.34
N ALA A 282 9.36 21.21 -3.35
CA ALA A 282 10.31 22.30 -3.56
C ALA A 282 9.64 23.68 -3.70
N GLN A 283 8.41 23.74 -4.23
CA GLN A 283 7.63 24.98 -4.34
C GLN A 283 7.21 25.57 -2.98
N LYS A 284 7.22 24.76 -1.91
CA LYS A 284 6.93 25.20 -0.54
C LYS A 284 8.16 25.76 0.17
N ASN A 285 9.36 25.53 -0.35
CA ASN A 285 10.58 26.00 0.29
C ASN A 285 10.65 27.53 0.24
N ARG A 286 11.19 28.13 1.30
CA ARG A 286 11.34 29.58 1.47
C ARG A 286 12.78 29.89 1.87
N PRO A 287 13.75 29.72 0.95
CA PRO A 287 15.16 29.90 1.27
C PRO A 287 15.46 31.30 1.79
N THR A 288 16.27 31.40 2.84
CA THR A 288 16.66 32.69 3.42
C THR A 288 17.90 33.28 2.76
N GLY A 289 17.99 34.61 2.76
CA GLY A 289 19.10 35.35 2.16
C GLY A 289 19.11 35.28 0.62
N VAL A 290 20.30 35.17 0.03
CA VAL A 290 20.51 35.07 -1.43
C VAL A 290 20.39 33.64 -1.99
N LYS A 291 19.94 32.68 -1.17
CA LYS A 291 19.80 31.28 -1.58
C LYS A 291 18.57 31.11 -2.48
N ARG A 292 18.73 30.42 -3.62
CA ARG A 292 17.60 30.03 -4.49
C ARG A 292 16.91 28.75 -4.03
N THR A 293 15.71 28.53 -4.54
CA THR A 293 15.01 27.24 -4.39
C THR A 293 15.79 26.13 -5.12
N ILE A 294 15.75 24.92 -4.58
CA ILE A 294 16.31 23.72 -5.22
C ILE A 294 15.68 23.50 -6.60
N THR A 295 16.50 23.20 -7.61
CA THR A 295 16.06 23.01 -9.00
C THR A 295 15.57 21.58 -9.22
N ASP A 296 14.75 21.39 -10.27
CA ASP A 296 14.25 20.07 -10.67
C ASP A 296 15.36 19.06 -10.94
N ALA A 297 16.48 19.49 -11.53
CA ALA A 297 17.64 18.63 -11.77
C ALA A 297 18.38 18.27 -10.48
N GLU A 298 18.39 19.15 -9.48
CA GLU A 298 18.93 18.83 -8.16
C GLU A 298 18.02 17.87 -7.40
N VAL A 299 16.70 18.04 -7.50
CA VAL A 299 15.71 17.10 -6.93
C VAL A 299 15.94 15.70 -7.48
N GLU A 300 16.04 15.54 -8.81
CA GLU A 300 16.35 14.26 -9.44
C GLU A 300 17.66 13.66 -8.92
N ARG A 301 18.74 14.46 -8.82
CA ARG A 301 20.02 13.96 -8.30
C ARG A 301 19.94 13.50 -6.85
N GLN A 302 19.20 14.21 -5.99
CA GLN A 302 19.02 13.81 -4.59
C GLN A 302 18.17 12.54 -4.48
N ALA A 303 17.08 12.46 -5.26
CA ALA A 303 16.25 11.26 -5.32
C ALA A 303 17.04 10.05 -5.83
N ASP A 304 17.84 10.22 -6.88
CA ASP A 304 18.64 9.15 -7.49
C ASP A 304 19.67 8.63 -6.49
N SER A 305 20.36 9.54 -5.80
CA SER A 305 21.28 9.20 -4.72
C SER A 305 20.59 8.40 -3.60
N ALA A 306 19.39 8.82 -3.18
CA ALA A 306 18.61 8.13 -2.15
C ALA A 306 18.12 6.73 -2.57
N TYR A 307 17.88 6.52 -3.87
CA TYR A 307 17.40 5.26 -4.43
C TYR A 307 18.52 4.29 -4.85
N LYS A 308 19.78 4.75 -4.86
CA LYS A 308 20.95 3.92 -5.19
C LYS A 308 21.42 3.03 -4.04
N LYS A 309 21.17 3.41 -2.78
CA LYS A 309 21.65 2.66 -1.60
C LYS A 309 20.55 2.46 -0.57
N ALA A 310 20.65 1.40 0.22
CA ALA A 310 19.76 1.12 1.34
C ALA A 310 20.16 1.90 2.59
N TYR A 311 19.82 3.20 2.65
CA TYR A 311 20.10 4.04 3.80
C TYR A 311 19.25 3.64 5.01
N ARG A 312 19.88 3.44 6.17
CA ARG A 312 19.21 3.04 7.44
C ARG A 312 18.97 4.19 8.42
N GLY A 313 19.76 5.26 8.35
CA GLY A 313 19.62 6.43 9.23
C GLY A 313 18.39 7.29 8.91
N PHE A 314 17.82 7.94 9.91
CA PHE A 314 16.72 8.91 9.77
C PHE A 314 17.21 10.36 9.65
N GLY A 315 18.51 10.61 9.90
CA GLY A 315 19.10 11.95 9.79
C GLY A 315 18.75 12.87 10.96
N CYS A 316 18.41 12.33 12.14
CA CYS A 316 17.95 13.11 13.30
C CYS A 316 18.90 14.25 13.70
N ASP A 317 20.22 14.03 13.57
CA ASP A 317 21.26 15.00 13.94
C ASP A 317 21.58 16.02 12.84
N GLU A 318 21.00 15.86 11.65
CA GLU A 318 21.24 16.77 10.53
C GLU A 318 20.49 18.09 10.73
N LEU A 319 21.15 19.20 10.42
CA LEU A 319 20.55 20.54 10.46
C LEU A 319 19.31 20.68 9.56
N ALA A 320 19.16 19.82 8.56
CA ALA A 320 18.00 19.77 7.68
C ALA A 320 16.75 19.15 8.33
N VAL A 321 16.93 18.29 9.34
CA VAL A 321 15.84 17.49 9.96
C VAL A 321 15.57 17.97 11.38
N ARG A 322 16.62 18.33 12.12
CA ARG A 322 16.55 18.75 13.54
C ARG A 322 15.49 19.80 13.84
N PRO A 323 15.27 20.86 13.02
CA PRO A 323 14.22 21.86 13.29
C PRO A 323 12.79 21.31 13.28
N PHE A 324 12.58 20.16 12.64
CA PHE A 324 11.28 19.53 12.47
C PHE A 324 11.04 18.37 13.44
N CYS A 325 12.05 18.01 14.24
CA CYS A 325 11.92 16.99 15.28
C CYS A 325 10.98 17.47 16.40
N ALA A 326 10.17 16.56 16.93
CA ALA A 326 9.35 16.78 18.10
C ALA A 326 10.05 16.22 19.36
N SER A 327 9.86 16.85 20.51
CA SER A 327 10.36 16.37 21.81
C SER A 327 9.87 14.96 22.11
N GLU A 328 8.62 14.67 21.79
CA GLU A 328 7.97 13.36 21.99
C GLU A 328 8.23 12.36 20.85
N CYS A 329 9.19 12.63 19.97
CA CYS A 329 9.51 11.71 18.88
C CYS A 329 10.01 10.36 19.47
N PRO A 330 9.40 9.21 19.13
CA PRO A 330 9.84 7.91 19.65
C PRO A 330 11.26 7.50 19.19
N LEU A 331 11.88 8.30 18.31
CA LEU A 331 13.27 8.17 17.88
C LEU A 331 14.24 9.10 18.64
N SER A 332 13.76 10.16 19.31
CA SER A 332 14.60 11.11 20.06
C SER A 332 15.08 10.55 21.40
N SER A 333 14.27 9.70 22.06
CA SER A 333 14.60 9.02 23.33
C SER A 333 15.77 8.03 23.25
N ARG A 334 16.32 7.80 22.06
CA ARG A 334 17.52 6.98 21.81
C ARG A 334 18.83 7.77 21.83
N HIS A 335 18.77 9.10 21.77
CA HIS A 335 19.97 9.95 21.79
C HIS A 335 20.43 10.28 23.22
N THR A 336 19.51 10.39 24.19
CA THR A 336 19.85 10.67 25.60
C THR A 336 20.55 9.52 26.33
N GLN A 337 20.51 8.29 25.82
CA GLN A 337 21.24 7.15 26.41
C GLN A 337 22.66 6.97 25.86
N ALA A 338 23.05 7.69 24.79
CA ALA A 338 24.40 7.63 24.23
C ALA A 338 25.33 8.67 24.86
N ASP A 339 24.82 9.84 25.24
CA ASP A 339 25.63 10.95 25.75
C ASP A 339 25.94 10.87 27.26
N THR A 340 25.34 9.93 28.00
CA THR A 340 25.71 9.66 29.40
C THR A 340 26.82 8.61 29.55
N ALA A 341 27.33 8.04 28.45
CA ALA A 341 28.36 7.00 28.46
C ALA A 341 29.77 7.50 28.07
N SER A 342 29.97 8.81 27.94
CA SER A 342 31.29 9.41 27.73
C SER A 342 31.36 10.76 28.43
N GLY A 343 31.49 10.71 29.76
CA GLY A 343 31.99 11.86 30.51
C GLY A 343 33.41 12.20 30.05
N PRO A 344 33.82 13.48 30.11
CA PRO A 344 35.16 13.90 29.69
C PRO A 344 36.20 13.24 30.62
N ARG A 345 37.00 12.33 30.06
CA ARG A 345 38.25 11.90 30.72
C ARG A 345 39.24 13.05 30.58
N MET A 346 39.40 13.80 31.67
CA MET A 346 40.58 14.64 31.90
C MET A 346 41.82 13.75 31.81
N PRO A 347 42.86 14.11 31.04
CA PRO A 347 44.15 13.44 31.14
C PRO A 347 44.79 13.84 32.47
N GLU A 348 45.19 12.83 33.24
CA GLU A 348 46.01 13.00 34.43
C GLU A 348 47.32 13.71 34.05
N VAL A 349 47.62 14.77 34.78
CA VAL A 349 48.93 15.40 34.84
C VAL A 349 49.80 14.54 35.75
N GLY A 350 50.94 14.08 35.23
CA GLY A 350 51.92 13.29 35.98
C GLY A 350 53.30 13.36 35.32
N ASP A 351 54.05 14.38 35.75
CA ASP A 351 55.51 14.51 35.88
C ASP A 351 56.44 13.93 34.80
N ALA A 352 57.01 14.85 34.01
CA ALA A 352 58.46 15.10 33.94
C ALA A 352 58.72 16.56 33.53
#